data_AF-A0A8S1FBC8-F1
#
_entry.id   AF-A0A8S1FBC8-F1
#
_cell.length_a   1.000
_cell.length_b   1.000
_cell.length_c   1.000
_cell.angle_alpha   90.00
_cell.angle_beta   90.00
_cell.angle_gamma   90.00
#
_symmetry.space_group_name_H-M   'P 1'
#
loop_
_entity.id
_entity.type
_entity.pdbx_description
1 polymer ?
#
loop_
_entity_poly.entity_id
_entity_poly.type
_entity_poly.pdbx_seq_one_letter_code
_entity_poly.pdbx_strand_id
1 'polypeptide(L)'
;MSFKVLIALIAIVVFAEAQLAQQLAKSGEKVEIDIAKGAKALARTNHAGVTQVMNFSGPNAGVFVDEKGKKVDSSNYELKKDVLIIKKVTAADGGSYRKEPNPPVGHFPGPVLELTIQ
;
A
#
# COMPACT_ATOMS: atom_id res chain seq x y z
N MET A 1 20.96 -23.99 36.68
CA MET A 1 20.31 -22.84 35.99
C MET A 1 18.99 -22.59 36.69
N SER A 2 18.82 -21.48 37.42
CA SER A 2 17.64 -21.27 38.26
C SER A 2 16.42 -20.90 37.41
N PHE A 3 15.22 -21.32 37.84
CA PHE A 3 13.94 -21.07 37.16
C PHE A 3 13.70 -19.58 36.81
N LYS A 4 14.36 -18.67 37.55
CA LYS A 4 14.35 -17.22 37.31
C LYS A 4 15.09 -16.80 36.02
N VAL A 5 16.13 -17.55 35.62
CA VAL A 5 16.88 -17.31 34.36
C VAL A 5 16.05 -17.75 33.15
N LEU A 6 15.23 -18.79 33.31
CA LEU A 6 14.32 -19.26 32.26
C LEU A 6 13.17 -18.28 32.00
N ILE A 7 12.66 -17.62 33.05
CA ILE A 7 11.61 -16.61 32.91
C ILE A 7 12.16 -15.31 32.28
N ALA A 8 13.41 -14.94 32.56
CA ALA A 8 14.04 -13.74 32.00
C ALA A 8 14.28 -13.84 30.47
N LEU A 9 14.43 -15.05 29.92
CA LEU A 9 14.60 -15.26 28.47
C LEU A 9 13.29 -15.23 27.67
N ILE A 10 12.12 -15.26 28.32
CA ILE A 10 10.80 -15.29 27.65
C ILE A 10 10.33 -13.88 27.25
N ALA A 11 11.04 -12.82 27.68
CA ALA A 11 10.79 -11.45 27.23
C ALA A 11 11.33 -11.16 25.81
N ILE A 12 11.20 -12.12 24.88
CA ILE A 12 11.39 -11.85 23.45
C ILE A 12 10.22 -10.97 23.02
N VAL A 13 10.47 -9.66 23.05
CA VAL A 13 9.54 -8.69 22.50
C VAL A 13 9.41 -8.98 21.01
N VAL A 14 8.26 -9.53 20.63
CA VAL A 14 7.85 -9.66 19.24
C VAL A 14 7.46 -8.26 18.77
N PHE A 15 8.44 -7.44 18.42
CA PHE A 15 8.19 -6.23 17.65
C PHE A 15 7.80 -6.66 16.24
N ALA A 16 6.51 -6.78 15.98
CA ALA A 16 6.01 -6.83 14.61
C ALA A 16 6.13 -5.42 14.03
N GLU A 17 7.31 -5.09 13.51
CA GLU A 17 7.53 -3.86 12.78
C GLU A 17 6.77 -3.95 11.45
N ALA A 18 5.61 -3.30 11.37
CA ALA A 18 5.00 -3.02 10.09
C ALA A 18 5.97 -2.14 9.29
N GLN A 19 6.42 -2.63 8.13
CA GLN A 19 7.37 -1.90 7.28
C GLN A 19 6.64 -0.72 6.63
N LEU A 20 6.89 0.49 7.13
CA LEU A 20 6.36 1.73 6.57
C LEU A 20 7.45 2.42 5.74
N ALA A 21 7.25 2.47 4.43
CA ALA A 21 8.05 3.27 3.50
C ALA A 21 7.42 4.65 3.33
N GLN A 22 8.23 5.70 3.20
CA GLN A 22 7.76 7.05 2.89
C GLN A 22 8.33 7.50 1.56
N GLN A 23 7.49 8.11 0.72
CA GLN A 23 7.90 8.73 -0.52
C GLN A 23 7.32 10.15 -0.59
N LEU A 24 8.21 11.11 -0.80
CA LEU A 24 7.85 12.50 -1.04
C LEU A 24 7.69 12.71 -2.54
N ALA A 25 6.67 13.45 -2.94
CA ALA A 25 6.47 13.84 -4.35
C ALA A 25 5.98 15.28 -4.43
N LYS A 26 6.38 16.00 -5.47
CA LYS A 26 5.86 17.34 -5.74
C LYS A 26 4.59 17.28 -6.56
N SER A 27 3.71 18.26 -6.37
CA SER A 27 2.57 18.43 -7.27
C SER A 27 3.03 18.55 -8.73
N GLY A 28 2.43 17.77 -9.62
CA GLY A 28 2.78 17.69 -11.03
C GLY A 28 3.88 16.68 -11.39
N GLU A 29 4.57 16.11 -10.40
CA GLU A 29 5.60 15.11 -10.62
C GLU A 29 5.03 13.80 -11.17
N LYS A 30 5.82 13.07 -11.95
CA LYS A 30 5.49 11.70 -12.35
C LYS A 30 6.10 10.74 -11.34
N VAL A 31 5.29 9.85 -10.77
CA VAL A 31 5.69 8.94 -9.70
C VAL A 31 5.37 7.49 -10.07
N GLU A 32 6.28 6.58 -9.72
CA GLU A 32 6.07 5.15 -9.79
C GLU A 32 5.82 4.59 -8.38
N ILE A 33 4.82 3.72 -8.27
CA ILE A 33 4.43 3.02 -7.04
C ILE A 33 4.61 1.52 -7.31
N ASP A 34 5.70 0.97 -6.81
CA ASP A 34 6.11 -0.43 -7.02
C ASP A 34 5.97 -1.30 -5.76
N ILE A 35 5.42 -0.74 -4.67
CA ILE A 35 5.19 -1.46 -3.41
C ILE A 35 4.36 -2.73 -3.60
N ALA A 36 3.54 -2.80 -4.66
CA ALA A 36 2.70 -3.92 -5.00
C ALA A 36 3.26 -4.88 -6.07
N LYS A 37 4.55 -4.74 -6.44
CA LYS A 37 5.20 -5.64 -7.39
C LYS A 37 5.06 -7.11 -6.96
N GLY A 38 4.65 -7.96 -7.89
CA GLY A 38 4.33 -9.37 -7.70
C GLY A 38 2.96 -9.67 -7.06
N ALA A 39 2.14 -8.67 -6.75
CA ALA A 39 0.79 -8.87 -6.21
C ALA A 39 -0.27 -8.99 -7.32
N LYS A 40 -1.50 -9.33 -6.93
CA LYS A 40 -2.66 -9.35 -7.85
C LYS A 40 -3.32 -7.99 -8.00
N ALA A 41 -3.21 -7.16 -6.96
CA ALA A 41 -3.81 -5.85 -6.90
C ALA A 41 -3.02 -4.92 -5.97
N LEU A 42 -3.26 -3.62 -6.15
CA LEU A 42 -2.79 -2.54 -5.30
C LEU A 42 -4.00 -1.91 -4.61
N ALA A 43 -3.96 -1.81 -3.30
CA ALA A 43 -4.90 -0.99 -2.54
C ALA A 43 -4.26 0.35 -2.22
N ARG A 44 -5.04 1.42 -2.31
CA ARG A 44 -4.68 2.73 -1.77
C ARG A 44 -5.74 3.21 -0.80
N THR A 45 -5.31 3.94 0.22
CA THR A 45 -6.20 4.68 1.11
C THR A 45 -5.77 6.15 1.06
N ASN A 46 -6.64 7.01 0.54
CA ASN A 46 -6.34 8.44 0.45
C ASN A 46 -6.42 9.12 1.83
N HIS A 47 -6.02 10.39 1.92
CA HIS A 47 -6.11 11.17 3.17
C HIS A 47 -7.52 11.31 3.76
N ALA A 48 -8.57 11.09 2.97
CA ALA A 48 -9.95 11.08 3.45
C ALA A 48 -10.35 9.72 4.07
N GLY A 49 -9.43 8.75 4.14
CA GLY A 49 -9.66 7.41 4.68
C GLY A 49 -10.40 6.47 3.73
N VAL A 50 -10.63 6.87 2.48
CA VAL A 50 -11.37 6.06 1.50
C VAL A 50 -10.40 5.07 0.84
N THR A 51 -10.72 3.78 0.95
CA THR A 51 -9.94 2.72 0.32
C THR A 51 -10.43 2.45 -1.10
N GLN A 52 -9.49 2.31 -2.03
CA GLN A 52 -9.72 1.99 -3.43
C GLN A 52 -8.75 0.90 -3.87
N VAL A 53 -9.20 0.00 -4.73
CA VAL A 53 -8.40 -1.14 -5.18
C VAL A 53 -8.24 -1.09 -6.69
N MET A 54 -7.02 -1.28 -7.17
CA MET A 54 -6.70 -1.47 -8.58
C MET A 54 -6.23 -2.90 -8.80
N ASN A 55 -6.99 -3.67 -9.58
CA ASN A 55 -6.54 -4.98 -10.02
C ASN A 55 -5.51 -4.82 -11.15
N PHE A 56 -4.51 -5.71 -11.17
CA PHE A 56 -3.50 -5.70 -12.23
C PHE A 56 -3.85 -6.58 -13.43
N SER A 57 -4.94 -7.35 -13.33
CA SER A 57 -5.41 -8.24 -14.38
C SER A 57 -6.94 -8.25 -14.47
N GLY A 58 -7.46 -8.76 -15.58
CA GLY A 58 -8.90 -8.88 -15.85
C GLY A 58 -9.54 -7.65 -16.52
N PRO A 59 -10.87 -7.64 -16.68
CA PRO A 59 -11.59 -6.64 -17.48
C PRO A 59 -11.49 -5.19 -16.97
N ASN A 60 -11.11 -5.01 -15.70
CA ASN A 60 -10.94 -3.70 -15.06
C ASN A 60 -9.48 -3.46 -14.62
N ALA A 61 -8.52 -4.14 -15.26
CA ALA A 61 -7.11 -3.95 -14.95
C ALA A 61 -6.70 -2.48 -15.11
N GLY A 62 -5.92 -1.96 -14.17
CA GLY A 62 -5.42 -0.58 -14.22
C GLY A 62 -6.46 0.49 -13.85
N VAL A 63 -7.64 0.10 -13.37
CA VAL A 63 -8.68 1.03 -12.93
C VAL A 63 -8.92 0.87 -11.43
N PHE A 64 -8.96 1.97 -10.70
CA PHE A 64 -9.38 1.96 -9.30
C PHE A 64 -10.88 1.77 -9.19
N VAL A 65 -11.28 0.89 -8.26
CA VAL A 65 -12.67 0.75 -7.82
C VAL A 65 -12.79 1.09 -6.34
N ASP A 66 -13.91 1.69 -5.95
CA ASP A 66 -14.24 1.92 -4.54
C ASP A 66 -14.77 0.64 -3.87
N GLU A 67 -15.09 0.73 -2.58
CA GLU A 67 -15.64 -0.38 -1.78
C GLU A 67 -16.97 -0.94 -2.31
N LYS A 68 -17.69 -0.16 -3.14
CA LYS A 68 -18.94 -0.57 -3.78
C LYS A 68 -18.70 -1.15 -5.19
N GLY A 69 -17.45 -1.29 -5.61
CA GLY A 69 -17.06 -1.74 -6.94
C GLY A 69 -17.27 -0.71 -8.04
N LYS A 70 -17.56 0.55 -7.69
CA LYS A 70 -17.73 1.63 -8.67
C LYS A 70 -16.36 2.10 -9.15
N LYS A 71 -16.22 2.27 -10.46
CA LYS A 71 -15.02 2.82 -11.08
C LYS A 71 -14.78 4.25 -10.59
N VAL A 72 -13.56 4.50 -10.14
CA VAL A 72 -13.03 5.82 -9.84
C VAL A 72 -12.29 6.32 -11.09
N ASP A 73 -12.34 7.62 -11.35
CA ASP A 73 -11.57 8.19 -12.45
C ASP A 73 -10.09 7.80 -12.29
N SER A 74 -9.58 7.15 -13.32
CA SER A 74 -8.23 6.58 -13.36
C SER A 74 -7.42 7.10 -14.56
N SER A 75 -7.89 8.17 -15.21
CA SER A 75 -7.24 8.77 -16.38
C SER A 75 -5.80 9.24 -16.12
N ASN A 76 -5.51 9.67 -14.89
CA ASN A 76 -4.18 10.08 -14.43
C ASN A 76 -3.22 8.91 -14.14
N TYR A 77 -3.71 7.67 -14.20
CA TYR A 77 -2.92 6.48 -13.89
C TYR A 77 -2.57 5.70 -15.15
N GLU A 78 -1.45 4.99 -15.07
CA GLU A 78 -1.05 4.00 -16.04
C GLU A 78 -0.54 2.78 -15.28
N LEU A 79 -1.01 1.58 -15.66
CA LEU A 79 -0.51 0.34 -15.11
C LEU A 79 0.55 -0.23 -16.06
N LYS A 80 1.78 -0.38 -15.58
CA LYS A 80 2.84 -1.10 -16.29
C LYS A 80 3.19 -2.37 -15.52
N LYS A 81 2.67 -3.50 -16.01
CA LYS A 81 2.72 -4.81 -15.33
C LYS A 81 2.04 -4.74 -13.97
N ASP A 82 2.81 -4.61 -12.91
CA ASP A 82 2.45 -4.59 -11.50
C ASP A 82 2.92 -3.30 -10.79
N VAL A 83 3.31 -2.31 -11.58
CA VAL A 83 3.72 -0.97 -11.12
C VAL A 83 2.66 0.04 -11.54
N LEU A 84 2.13 0.78 -10.57
CA LEU A 84 1.27 1.92 -10.81
C LEU A 84 2.14 3.14 -11.13
N ILE A 85 1.83 3.81 -12.24
CA ILE A 85 2.43 5.09 -12.61
C ILE A 85 1.37 6.17 -12.45
N ILE A 86 1.66 7.16 -11.61
CA ILE A 86 0.91 8.40 -11.50
C ILE A 86 1.54 9.37 -12.50
N LYS A 87 0.81 9.70 -13.57
CA LYS A 87 1.35 10.52 -14.67
C LYS A 87 1.66 11.94 -14.21
N LYS A 88 0.76 12.52 -13.40
CA LYS A 88 0.87 13.86 -12.84
C LYS A 88 0.30 13.89 -11.44
N VAL A 89 1.16 13.88 -10.42
CA VAL A 89 0.79 13.86 -9.02
C VAL A 89 -0.08 15.06 -8.65
N THR A 90 -1.12 14.80 -7.86
CA THR A 90 -2.03 15.78 -7.29
C THR A 90 -2.22 15.50 -5.79
N ALA A 91 -2.78 16.47 -5.05
CA ALA A 91 -3.07 16.27 -3.63
C ALA A 91 -3.99 15.06 -3.35
N ALA A 92 -4.82 14.65 -4.31
CA ALA A 92 -5.71 13.50 -4.18
C ALA A 92 -4.98 12.16 -4.26
N ASP A 93 -3.74 12.15 -4.76
CA ASP A 93 -2.91 10.95 -4.85
C ASP A 93 -2.16 10.65 -3.55
N GLY A 94 -2.13 11.60 -2.62
CA GLY A 94 -1.53 11.43 -1.30
C GLY A 94 -2.29 10.42 -0.43
N GLY A 95 -1.53 9.66 0.35
CA GLY A 95 -2.04 8.62 1.23
C GLY A 95 -1.22 7.33 1.15
N SER A 96 -1.82 6.24 1.62
CA SER A 96 -1.14 4.97 1.79
C SER A 96 -1.39 4.01 0.64
N TYR A 97 -0.39 3.21 0.30
CA TYR A 97 -0.39 2.25 -0.79
C TYR A 97 0.13 0.91 -0.28
N ARG A 98 -0.54 -0.19 -0.64
CA ARG A 98 -0.17 -1.54 -0.19
C ARG A 98 -0.58 -2.64 -1.17
N LYS A 99 0.01 -3.81 -0.99
CA LYS A 99 -0.39 -5.04 -1.68
C LYS A 99 -1.81 -5.46 -1.26
N GLU A 100 -2.58 -5.97 -2.22
CA GLU A 100 -3.88 -6.60 -1.99
C GLU A 100 -3.90 -8.01 -2.64
N PRO A 101 -4.26 -9.08 -1.90
CA PRO A 101 -4.70 -9.09 -0.51
C PRO A 101 -3.59 -8.78 0.50
N ASN A 102 -3.92 -8.04 1.56
CA ASN A 102 -3.06 -7.88 2.72
C ASN A 102 -3.32 -9.04 3.70
N PRO A 103 -2.29 -9.80 4.14
CA PRO A 103 -2.49 -10.93 5.04
C PRO A 103 -3.23 -10.52 6.34
N PRO A 104 -4.04 -11.44 6.91
CA PRO A 104 -4.88 -11.14 8.08
C PRO A 104 -4.07 -10.87 9.34
N VAL A 105 -4.69 -10.14 10.28
CA VAL A 105 -4.17 -9.83 11.61
C VAL A 105 -3.68 -11.10 12.30
N GLY A 106 -2.40 -11.11 12.70
CA GLY A 106 -1.69 -12.27 13.24
C GLY A 106 -0.60 -12.82 12.31
N HIS A 107 -0.60 -12.41 11.04
CA HIS A 107 0.56 -12.46 10.15
C HIS A 107 1.15 -11.04 10.05
N PHE A 108 2.47 -10.94 9.83
CA PHE A 108 3.11 -9.63 9.66
C PHE A 108 2.45 -8.89 8.48
N PRO A 109 1.86 -7.70 8.70
CA PRO A 109 1.24 -6.95 7.61
C PRO A 109 2.30 -6.65 6.55
N GLY A 110 1.88 -6.69 5.28
CA GLY A 110 2.78 -6.36 4.17
C GLY A 110 3.26 -4.91 4.27
N PRO A 111 4.33 -4.56 3.53
CA PRO A 111 4.86 -3.20 3.56
C PRO A 111 3.81 -2.21 3.03
N VAL A 112 3.79 -1.04 3.65
CA VAL A 112 2.91 0.08 3.29
C VAL A 112 3.79 1.24 2.85
N LEU A 113 3.45 1.84 1.71
CA LEU A 113 4.07 3.07 1.22
C LEU A 113 3.15 4.25 1.51
N GLU A 114 3.64 5.23 2.26
CA GLU A 114 3.00 6.54 2.42
C GLU A 114 3.54 7.51 1.37
N LEU A 115 2.69 7.95 0.45
CA LEU A 115 2.99 9.01 -0.51
C LEU A 115 2.54 10.36 0.05
N THR A 116 3.50 11.23 0.33
CA THR A 116 3.25 12.59 0.84
C THR A 116 3.53 13.62 -0.24
N ILE A 117 2.56 14.51 -0.50
CA ILE A 117 2.67 15.54 -1.53
C ILE A 117 3.17 16.85 -0.90
N GLN A 118 4.23 17.43 -1.47
CA GLN A 118 4.84 18.71 -1.08
C GLN A 118 4.39 19.87 -1.97
#